data_AF-A0A3A4SK30-F1
#
_entry.id   AF-A0A3A4SK30-F1
#
_cell.length_a   1.000
_cell.length_b   1.000
_cell.length_c   1.000
_cell.angle_alpha   90.00
_cell.angle_beta   90.00
_cell.angle_gamma   90.00
#
_symmetry.space_group_name_H-M   'P 1'
#
loop_
_entity.id
_entity.type
_entity.pdbx_description
1 polymer ?
#
loop_
_entity_poly.entity_id
_entity_poly.type
_entity_poly.pdbx_seq_one_letter_code
_entity_poly.pdbx_strand_id
1 'polypeptide(L)'
;RLDIILLLCNKQSVSNIVDLFGINATTIQRWVGRLNKFGFEGLRDKSGRGRRSLLSEADQTKLKKDIEKPPKDFGYDQARWDGKLLSHHIKEDYNVEIKVRQCQNLFKQLGFSLQRPRKMPDGGDPEKQAAFKKNSK
;
A
#
# COMPACT_ATOMS: atom_id res chain seq x y z
N ARG A 1 17.31 2.57 -22.74
CA ARG A 1 16.98 1.26 -23.35
C ARG A 1 16.63 1.40 -24.83
N LEU A 2 15.74 2.33 -25.18
CA LEU A 2 15.37 2.56 -26.58
C LEU A 2 16.55 3.03 -27.44
N ASP A 3 17.39 3.92 -26.92
CA ASP A 3 18.57 4.43 -27.65
C ASP A 3 19.55 3.31 -28.03
N ILE A 4 19.73 2.34 -27.12
CA ILE A 4 20.58 1.16 -27.35
C ILE A 4 20.01 0.27 -28.44
N ILE A 5 18.69 0.10 -28.49
CA ILE A 5 18.02 -0.69 -29.52
C ILE A 5 18.06 0.03 -30.86
N LEU A 6 17.91 1.35 -30.87
CA LEU A 6 18.07 2.16 -32.07
C LEU A 6 19.48 2.03 -32.66
N LEU A 7 20.52 2.07 -31.82
CA LEU A 7 21.90 1.88 -32.25
C LEU A 7 22.15 0.49 -32.81
N LEU A 8 21.57 -0.55 -32.20
CA LEU A 8 21.61 -1.91 -32.74
C LEU A 8 20.94 -2.00 -34.13
N CYS A 9 19.78 -1.36 -34.32
CA CYS A 9 19.11 -1.29 -35.62
C CYS A 9 19.97 -0.56 -36.67
N ASN A 10 20.75 0.43 -36.23
CA ASN A 10 21.72 1.15 -37.07
C ASN A 10 23.05 0.38 -37.28
N LYS A 11 23.07 -0.94 -37.01
CA LYS A 11 24.21 -1.85 -37.21
C LYS A 11 25.47 -1.47 -36.43
N GLN A 12 25.35 -0.72 -35.33
CA GLN A 12 26.46 -0.53 -34.41
C GLN A 12 26.82 -1.85 -33.73
N SER A 13 28.11 -2.08 -33.50
CA SER A 13 28.57 -3.29 -32.82
C SER A 13 28.16 -3.25 -31.35
N VAL A 14 27.86 -4.42 -30.78
CA VAL A 14 27.50 -4.55 -29.36
C VAL A 14 28.63 -4.03 -28.47
N SER A 15 29.89 -4.29 -28.84
CA SER A 15 31.06 -3.82 -28.09
C SER A 15 31.09 -2.29 -27.98
N ASN A 16 30.86 -1.55 -29.07
CA ASN A 16 30.85 -0.09 -29.02
C ASN A 16 29.72 0.45 -28.12
N ILE A 17 28.56 -0.22 -28.13
CA ILE A 17 27.43 0.15 -27.27
C ILE A 17 27.75 -0.12 -25.79
N VAL A 18 28.44 -1.23 -25.49
CA VAL A 18 28.89 -1.56 -24.13
C VAL A 18 29.83 -0.49 -23.61
N ASP A 19 30.80 -0.06 -24.43
CA ASP A 19 31.77 0.97 -24.08
C ASP A 19 31.10 2.35 -23.92
N LEU A 20 30.17 2.70 -24.81
CA LEU A 20 29.48 3.99 -24.81
C LEU A 20 28.51 4.16 -23.62
N PHE A 21 27.81 3.10 -23.21
CA PHE A 21 26.78 3.17 -22.15
C PHE A 21 27.22 2.55 -20.82
N GLY A 22 28.36 1.86 -20.76
CA GLY A 22 28.83 1.16 -19.56
C GLY A 22 27.93 0.00 -19.13
N ILE A 23 27.24 -0.64 -20.08
CA ILE A 23 26.25 -1.70 -19.80
C ILE A 23 26.79 -3.04 -20.30
N ASN A 24 26.67 -4.08 -19.48
CA ASN A 24 27.06 -5.44 -19.88
C ASN A 24 26.27 -5.94 -21.11
N ALA A 25 26.98 -6.56 -22.07
CA ALA A 25 26.42 -7.21 -23.26
C ALA A 25 25.25 -8.16 -22.96
N THR A 26 25.28 -8.89 -21.83
CA THR A 26 24.18 -9.78 -21.43
C THR A 26 22.88 -9.01 -21.17
N THR A 27 22.96 -7.78 -20.66
CA THR A 27 21.78 -6.92 -20.44
C THR A 27 21.18 -6.48 -21.77
N ILE A 28 22.02 -6.13 -22.74
CA ILE A 28 21.61 -5.79 -24.10
C ILE A 28 20.90 -6.99 -24.74
N GLN A 29 21.49 -8.19 -24.67
CA GLN A 29 20.88 -9.42 -25.16
C GLN A 29 19.52 -9.72 -24.51
N ARG A 30 19.40 -9.50 -23.19
CA ARG A 30 18.12 -9.65 -22.47
C ARG A 30 17.05 -8.68 -22.97
N TRP A 31 17.42 -7.44 -23.29
CA TRP A 31 16.48 -6.47 -23.86
C TRP A 31 16.05 -6.83 -25.28
N VAL A 32 16.99 -7.27 -26.12
CA VAL A 32 16.68 -7.77 -27.48
C VAL A 32 15.74 -8.98 -27.39
N GLY A 33 16.03 -9.94 -26.51
CA GLY A 33 15.14 -11.09 -26.30
C GLY A 33 13.74 -10.71 -25.81
N ARG A 34 13.64 -9.70 -24.94
CA ARG A 34 12.34 -9.16 -24.49
C ARG A 34 11.59 -8.43 -25.61
N LEU A 35 12.30 -7.66 -26.43
CA LEU A 35 11.73 -6.99 -27.59
C LEU A 35 11.19 -8.03 -28.59
N ASN A 36 11.97 -9.07 -28.90
CA ASN A 36 11.54 -10.12 -29.84
C ASN A 36 10.34 -10.91 -29.32
N LYS A 37 10.24 -11.13 -28.00
CA LYS A 37 9.16 -11.92 -27.39
C LYS A 37 7.88 -11.12 -27.12
N PHE A 38 8.01 -9.85 -26.74
CA PHE A 38 6.89 -9.05 -26.22
C PHE A 38 6.73 -7.69 -26.93
N GLY A 39 7.49 -7.43 -28.00
CA GLY A 39 7.53 -6.15 -28.70
C GLY A 39 8.05 -5.02 -27.81
N PHE A 40 7.72 -3.77 -28.17
CA PHE A 40 8.11 -2.58 -27.41
C PHE A 40 7.55 -2.57 -25.98
N GLU A 41 6.40 -3.21 -25.74
CA GLU A 41 5.83 -3.39 -24.39
C GLU A 41 6.77 -4.17 -23.47
N GLY A 42 7.58 -5.08 -24.02
CA GLY A 42 8.60 -5.82 -23.28
C GLY A 42 9.74 -4.97 -22.71
N LEU A 43 9.92 -3.75 -23.22
CA LEU A 43 10.97 -2.82 -22.81
C LEU A 43 10.51 -1.83 -21.74
N ARG A 44 9.20 -1.64 -21.58
CA ARG A 44 8.65 -0.81 -20.51
C ARG A 44 9.16 -1.27 -19.16
N ASP A 45 9.49 -0.30 -18.31
CA ASP A 45 9.82 -0.59 -16.93
C ASP A 45 8.58 -1.12 -16.22
N LYS A 46 8.64 -2.39 -15.85
CA LYS A 46 7.64 -2.99 -14.97
C LYS A 46 7.91 -2.50 -13.56
N SER A 47 6.85 -2.12 -12.86
CA SER A 47 6.94 -1.88 -11.42
C SER A 47 7.61 -3.10 -10.77
N GLY A 48 8.68 -2.86 -10.03
CA GLY A 48 9.39 -3.93 -9.34
C GLY A 48 8.47 -4.65 -8.37
N ARG A 49 8.87 -5.85 -7.92
CA ARG A 49 8.11 -6.68 -6.96
C ARG A 49 7.84 -5.97 -5.61
N GLY A 50 8.42 -4.79 -5.40
CA GLY A 50 8.37 -4.05 -4.14
C GLY A 50 9.10 -4.79 -3.01
N ARG A 51 9.02 -4.22 -1.81
CA ARG A 51 9.42 -4.92 -0.58
C ARG A 51 8.40 -6.04 -0.32
N ARG A 52 8.87 -7.25 -0.03
CA ARG A 52 7.98 -8.35 0.38
C ARG A 52 7.18 -7.89 1.62
N SER A 53 5.86 -8.07 1.59
CA SER A 53 5.00 -7.79 2.73
C SER A 53 5.45 -8.63 3.93
N LEU A 54 5.36 -8.07 5.14
CA LEU A 54 5.65 -8.81 6.38
C LEU A 54 4.57 -9.86 6.68
N LEU A 55 3.35 -9.65 6.15
CA LEU A 55 2.22 -10.57 6.28
C LEU A 55 2.00 -11.31 4.96
N SER A 56 1.77 -12.62 5.03
CA SER A 56 1.31 -13.41 3.90
C SER A 56 -0.05 -12.92 3.39
N GLU A 57 -0.39 -13.20 2.14
CA GLU A 57 -1.71 -12.85 1.57
C GLU A 57 -2.86 -13.51 2.35
N ALA A 58 -2.63 -14.73 2.83
CA ALA A 58 -3.58 -15.45 3.69
C ALA A 58 -3.82 -14.70 5.02
N ASP A 59 -2.74 -14.22 5.64
CA ASP A 59 -2.79 -13.52 6.92
C ASP A 59 -3.43 -12.14 6.78
N GLN A 60 -3.14 -11.43 5.68
CA GLN A 60 -3.80 -10.16 5.37
C GLN A 60 -5.32 -10.34 5.22
N THR A 61 -5.75 -11.45 4.61
CA THR A 61 -7.17 -11.76 4.43
C THR A 61 -7.86 -12.07 5.75
N LYS A 62 -7.19 -12.82 6.64
CA LYS A 62 -7.69 -13.09 8.01
C LYS A 62 -7.75 -11.80 8.82
N LEU A 63 -6.67 -11.03 8.84
CA LEU A 63 -6.59 -9.77 9.55
C LEU A 63 -7.68 -8.78 9.11
N LYS A 64 -8.02 -8.76 7.82
CA LYS A 64 -9.13 -7.93 7.33
C LYS A 64 -10.46 -8.32 7.99
N LYS A 65 -10.75 -9.62 8.09
CA LYS A 65 -11.95 -10.14 8.76
C LYS A 65 -11.95 -9.86 10.27
N ASP A 66 -10.77 -9.85 10.87
CA ASP A 66 -10.63 -9.55 12.30
C ASP A 66 -10.89 -8.07 12.58
N ILE A 67 -10.36 -7.17 11.74
CA ILE A 67 -10.58 -5.72 11.84
C ILE A 67 -12.04 -5.32 11.60
N GLU A 68 -12.79 -6.10 10.79
CA GLU A 68 -14.22 -5.86 10.56
C GLU A 68 -15.07 -6.09 11.82
N LYS A 69 -14.62 -6.95 12.74
CA LYS A 69 -15.27 -7.19 14.02
C LYS A 69 -14.83 -6.14 15.05
N PRO A 70 -15.67 -5.80 16.05
CA PRO A 70 -15.27 -4.89 17.11
C PRO A 70 -14.14 -5.50 17.95
N PRO A 71 -13.16 -4.71 18.42
CA PRO A 71 -12.06 -5.23 19.26
C PRO A 71 -12.52 -5.89 20.56
N LYS A 72 -13.74 -5.58 21.02
CA LYS A 72 -14.38 -6.23 22.17
C LYS A 72 -14.53 -7.74 22.01
N ASP A 73 -14.75 -8.23 20.80
CA ASP A 73 -14.88 -9.67 20.52
C ASP A 73 -13.54 -10.41 20.74
N PHE A 74 -12.43 -9.67 20.74
CA PHE A 74 -11.08 -10.18 20.98
C PHE A 74 -10.59 -9.91 22.41
N GLY A 75 -11.48 -9.45 23.30
CA GLY A 75 -11.16 -9.18 24.71
C GLY A 75 -10.49 -7.83 24.96
N TYR A 76 -10.56 -6.89 24.01
CA TYR A 76 -10.02 -5.54 24.19
C TYR A 76 -11.08 -4.55 24.69
N ASP A 77 -10.72 -3.71 25.67
CA ASP A 77 -11.62 -2.68 26.22
C ASP A 77 -11.95 -1.54 25.23
N GLN A 78 -11.20 -1.44 24.14
CA GLN A 78 -11.33 -0.36 23.16
C GLN A 78 -12.52 -0.58 22.23
N ALA A 79 -13.32 0.46 22.02
CA ALA A 79 -14.49 0.40 21.14
C ALA A 79 -14.15 0.35 19.64
N ARG A 80 -12.92 0.71 19.25
CA ARG A 80 -12.45 0.77 17.86
C ARG A 80 -11.00 0.34 17.76
N TRP A 81 -10.63 -0.16 16.60
CA TRP A 81 -9.24 -0.48 16.28
C TRP A 81 -8.38 0.78 16.20
N ASP A 82 -7.32 0.83 17.00
CA ASP A 82 -6.24 1.82 16.90
C ASP A 82 -4.96 1.15 16.37
N GLY A 83 -4.02 1.94 15.84
CA GLY A 83 -2.74 1.43 15.34
C GLY A 83 -1.89 0.74 16.41
N LYS A 84 -1.98 1.18 17.68
CA LYS A 84 -1.32 0.50 18.80
C LYS A 84 -1.98 -0.85 19.10
N LEU A 85 -3.30 -0.88 19.12
CA LEU A 85 -4.07 -2.09 19.36
C LEU A 85 -3.82 -3.13 18.27
N LEU A 86 -3.82 -2.70 17.01
CA LEU A 86 -3.53 -3.56 15.87
C LEU A 86 -2.10 -4.11 15.93
N SER A 87 -1.12 -3.30 16.34
CA SER A 87 0.26 -3.76 16.54
C SER A 87 0.35 -4.87 17.59
N HIS A 88 -0.39 -4.73 18.70
CA HIS A 88 -0.48 -5.74 19.74
C HIS A 88 -1.17 -7.03 19.24
N HIS A 89 -2.33 -6.91 18.60
CA HIS A 89 -3.08 -8.04 18.06
C HIS A 89 -2.26 -8.84 17.04
N ILE A 90 -1.55 -8.15 16.13
CA ILE A 90 -0.70 -8.84 15.14
C ILE A 90 0.49 -9.55 15.81
N LYS A 91 1.04 -8.98 16.89
CA LYS A 91 2.12 -9.62 17.63
C LYS A 91 1.65 -10.92 18.31
N GLU A 92 0.48 -10.90 18.93
CA GLU A 92 -0.06 -12.07 19.65
C GLU A 92 -0.54 -13.17 18.70
N ASP A 93 -1.36 -12.83 17.69
CA ASP A 93 -2.04 -13.84 16.86
C ASP A 93 -1.23 -14.30 15.64
N TYR A 94 -0.29 -13.46 15.18
CA TYR A 94 0.49 -13.72 13.96
C TYR A 94 1.99 -13.83 14.23
N ASN A 95 2.45 -13.54 15.46
CA ASN A 95 3.88 -13.53 15.84
C ASN A 95 4.75 -12.66 14.92
N VAL A 96 4.19 -11.55 14.41
CA VAL A 96 4.88 -10.58 13.54
C VAL A 96 4.96 -9.22 14.23
N GLU A 97 6.17 -8.67 14.35
CA GLU A 97 6.34 -7.33 14.90
C GLU A 97 6.14 -6.25 13.84
N ILE A 98 5.06 -5.49 13.98
CA ILE A 98 4.72 -4.37 13.08
C ILE A 98 4.65 -3.08 13.88
N LYS A 99 5.41 -2.07 13.44
CA LYS A 99 5.39 -0.73 14.05
C LYS A 99 4.02 -0.07 13.83
N VAL A 100 3.59 0.74 14.80
CA VAL A 100 2.31 1.49 14.77
C VAL A 100 2.07 2.23 13.44
N ARG A 101 3.08 2.87 12.85
CA ARG A 101 2.95 3.56 11.56
C ARG A 101 2.66 2.61 10.40
N GLN A 102 3.22 1.40 10.43
CA GLN A 102 2.93 0.37 9.44
C GLN A 102 1.51 -0.17 9.64
N CYS A 103 1.04 -0.34 10.88
CA CYS A 103 -0.36 -0.68 11.17
C CYS A 103 -1.34 0.39 10.62
N GLN A 104 -1.02 1.68 10.78
CA GLN A 104 -1.81 2.78 10.19
C GLN A 104 -1.85 2.74 8.66
N ASN A 105 -0.72 2.41 8.02
CA ASN A 105 -0.68 2.23 6.57
C ASN A 105 -1.47 0.99 6.15
N LEU A 106 -1.44 -0.08 6.95
CA LEU A 106 -2.17 -1.31 6.70
C LEU A 106 -3.69 -1.07 6.71
N PHE A 107 -4.22 -0.26 7.63
CA PHE A 107 -5.63 0.16 7.59
C PHE A 107 -5.98 0.81 6.25
N LYS A 108 -5.13 1.71 5.74
CA LYS A 108 -5.36 2.38 4.45
C LYS A 108 -5.30 1.39 3.28
N GLN A 109 -4.33 0.47 3.29
CA GLN A 109 -4.19 -0.56 2.26
C GLN A 109 -5.39 -1.52 2.23
N LEU A 110 -5.94 -1.84 3.40
CA LEU A 110 -7.14 -2.69 3.52
C LEU A 110 -8.45 -1.94 3.22
N GLY A 111 -8.40 -0.63 2.96
CA GLY A 111 -9.55 0.18 2.57
C GLY A 111 -10.30 0.84 3.74
N PHE A 112 -9.76 0.80 4.95
CA PHE A 112 -10.39 1.44 6.12
C PHE A 112 -10.10 2.94 6.18
N SER A 113 -11.09 3.71 6.62
CA SER A 113 -10.98 5.15 6.84
C SER A 113 -10.76 5.49 8.30
N LEU A 114 -10.00 6.56 8.56
CA LEU A 114 -9.81 7.06 9.91
C LEU A 114 -11.10 7.71 10.42
N GLN A 115 -11.72 7.09 11.42
CA GLN A 115 -12.91 7.62 12.07
C GLN A 115 -12.52 8.56 13.20
N ARG A 116 -12.86 9.86 13.06
CA ARG A 116 -12.64 10.85 14.12
C ARG A 116 -13.93 11.01 14.94
N PRO A 117 -13.86 11.00 16.29
CA PRO A 117 -15.03 11.30 17.10
C PRO A 117 -15.51 12.72 16.76
N ARG A 118 -16.80 12.86 16.45
CA ARG A 118 -17.41 14.17 16.25
C ARG A 118 -17.55 14.82 17.62
N LYS A 119 -16.94 15.99 17.83
CA LYS A 119 -17.17 16.78 19.04
C LYS A 119 -18.65 17.16 19.07
N MET A 120 -19.38 16.66 20.07
CA MET A 120 -20.69 17.18 20.39
C MET A 120 -20.51 18.37 21.33
N PRO A 121 -21.29 19.46 21.17
CA PRO A 121 -21.36 20.51 22.18
C PRO A 121 -21.87 19.89 23.48
N ASP A 122 -21.06 19.96 24.53
CA ASP A 122 -21.46 19.54 25.87
C ASP A 122 -22.17 20.71 26.56
N GLY A 123 -23.32 20.45 27.21
CA GLY A 123 -24.02 21.45 28.04
C GLY A 123 -25.13 22.28 27.40
N GLY A 124 -25.73 21.86 26.28
CA GLY A 124 -26.88 22.58 25.72
C GLY A 124 -28.21 22.05 26.27
N ASP A 125 -28.98 22.90 26.97
CA ASP A 125 -30.35 22.60 27.42
C ASP A 125 -31.22 22.10 26.24
N PRO A 126 -31.83 20.89 26.32
CA PRO A 126 -32.63 20.32 25.23
C PRO A 126 -33.77 21.25 24.78
N GLU A 127 -34.36 21.97 25.73
CA GLU A 127 -35.47 22.89 25.50
C GLU A 127 -35.05 24.13 24.71
N LYS A 128 -33.88 24.70 25.00
CA LYS A 128 -33.34 25.87 24.29
C LYS A 128 -32.93 25.51 22.85
N GLN A 129 -32.43 24.29 22.64
CA GLN A 129 -32.10 23.79 21.30
C GLN A 129 -33.36 23.57 20.43
N ALA A 130 -34.44 23.07 21.03
CA ALA A 130 -35.72 22.86 20.34
C ALA A 130 -36.40 24.20 19.98
N ALA A 131 -36.33 25.19 20.87
CA ALA A 131 -36.83 26.55 20.62
C ALA A 131 -36.05 27.26 19.50
N PHE A 132 -34.72 27.14 19.47
CA PHE A 132 -33.88 27.72 18.41
C PHE A 132 -34.20 27.12 17.02
N LYS A 133 -34.37 25.80 16.93
CA LYS A 133 -34.73 25.13 15.66
C LYS A 133 -36.10 25.54 15.11
N LYS A 134 -37.04 25.98 15.95
CA LYS A 134 -38.38 26.42 15.52
C LYS A 134 -38.46 27.88 15.05
N ASN A 135 -37.47 28.71 15.38
CA ASN A 135 -37.47 30.15 15.07
C ASN A 135 -36.48 30.58 13.97
N SER A 136 -35.84 29.64 13.27
CA SER A 136 -35.03 29.97 12.10
C SER A 136 -35.95 30.26 10.90
N LYS A 137 -36.27 31.53 10.69
CA LYS A 137 -36.91 32.05 9.46
C LYS A 137 -35.84 32.53 8.49
#